data_AF-A0ABD1SRH1-F1
#
_entry.id   AF-A0ABD1SRH1-F1
#
_cell.length_a   1.000
_cell.length_b   1.000
_cell.length_c   1.000
_cell.angle_alpha   90.00
_cell.angle_beta   90.00
_cell.angle_gamma   90.00
#
_symmetry.space_group_name_H-M   'P 1'
#
loop_
_entity.id
_entity.type
_entity.pdbx_description
1 polymer ?
#
loop_
_entity_poly.entity_id
_entity_poly.type
_entity_poly.pdbx_seq_one_letter_code
_entity_poly.pdbx_strand_id
1 'polypeptide(L)'
;MWPLPSETQSIMKDQDHYKERAAWLHGALNESKKDLKPLTDERDKLKKDLEAVESDMAEFSNRFDLANQAQKITAKALAEANAQMESLTGRITQLEEANAQRERLLDNIFHLEEVAESLRSENLILKTNTEEAVKVEVENFRSRFKFTLNYKNLQAFFVYFGAQQVLAKVKELHPNLELSAIETDYPSPEEVEDGTDQPPADEAEDSADQPPTEGA
;
A
#
# COMPACT_ATOMS: atom_id res chain seq x y z
N MET A 1 -81.66 112.96 -40.68
CA MET A 1 -80.87 111.74 -40.98
C MET A 1 -81.76 110.82 -41.80
N TRP A 2 -81.43 110.60 -43.08
CA TRP A 2 -82.17 109.64 -43.90
C TRP A 2 -81.70 108.22 -43.55
N PRO A 3 -82.60 107.23 -43.44
CA PRO A 3 -82.20 105.84 -43.17
C PRO A 3 -81.34 105.32 -44.32
N LEU A 4 -80.30 104.56 -43.97
CA LEU A 4 -79.44 103.87 -44.93
C LEU A 4 -80.29 102.91 -45.80
N PRO A 5 -80.02 102.80 -47.12
CA PRO A 5 -80.67 101.82 -47.99
C PRO A 5 -80.65 100.40 -47.41
N SER A 6 -81.68 99.60 -47.66
CA SER A 6 -81.83 98.25 -47.10
C SER A 6 -80.63 97.33 -47.44
N GLU A 7 -80.04 97.49 -48.62
CA GLU A 7 -78.80 96.82 -49.04
C GLU A 7 -77.60 97.18 -48.16
N THR A 8 -77.40 98.45 -47.81
CA THR A 8 -76.27 98.85 -46.95
C THR A 8 -76.47 98.39 -45.50
N GLN A 9 -77.72 98.27 -45.03
CA GLN A 9 -78.01 97.66 -43.72
C GLN A 9 -77.76 96.15 -43.70
N SER A 10 -78.04 95.42 -44.80
CA SER A 10 -77.73 93.98 -44.92
C SER A 10 -76.23 93.73 -44.94
N ILE A 11 -75.49 94.52 -45.74
CA ILE A 11 -74.03 94.42 -45.83
C ILE A 11 -73.35 94.72 -44.48
N MET A 12 -73.85 95.70 -43.72
CA MET A 12 -73.31 95.98 -42.37
C MET A 12 -73.56 94.83 -41.39
N LYS A 13 -74.72 94.18 -41.43
CA LYS A 13 -75.01 92.99 -40.59
C LYS A 13 -74.12 91.80 -40.95
N ASP A 14 -73.93 91.56 -42.24
CA ASP A 14 -73.02 90.51 -42.70
C ASP A 14 -71.58 90.81 -42.25
N GLN A 15 -71.15 92.08 -42.36
CA GLN A 15 -69.84 92.51 -41.89
C GLN A 15 -69.64 92.31 -40.39
N ASP A 16 -70.64 92.59 -39.56
CA ASP A 16 -70.57 92.36 -38.12
C ASP A 16 -70.57 90.85 -37.79
N HIS A 17 -71.36 90.05 -38.50
CA HIS A 17 -71.31 88.59 -38.39
C HIS A 17 -69.93 88.02 -38.75
N TYR A 18 -69.28 88.54 -39.80
CA TYR A 18 -67.91 88.15 -40.16
C TYR A 18 -66.89 88.56 -39.09
N LYS A 19 -67.05 89.73 -38.46
CA LYS A 19 -66.17 90.16 -37.34
C LYS A 19 -66.34 89.26 -36.12
N GLU A 20 -67.57 88.93 -35.74
CA GLU A 20 -67.85 88.01 -34.62
C GLU A 20 -67.27 86.62 -34.88
N ARG A 21 -67.45 86.09 -36.09
CA ARG A 21 -66.88 84.81 -36.48
C ARG A 21 -65.35 84.85 -36.49
N ALA A 22 -64.74 85.94 -36.96
CA ALA A 22 -63.29 86.11 -36.92
C ALA A 22 -62.75 86.18 -35.48
N ALA A 23 -63.44 86.88 -34.58
CA ALA A 23 -63.08 86.94 -33.17
C ALA A 23 -63.19 85.57 -32.48
N TRP A 24 -64.26 84.81 -32.76
CA TRP A 24 -64.44 83.45 -32.24
C TRP A 24 -63.35 82.51 -32.76
N LEU A 25 -63.06 82.51 -34.07
CA LEU A 25 -61.99 81.72 -34.65
C LEU A 25 -60.61 82.09 -34.06
N HIS A 26 -60.38 83.37 -33.81
CA HIS A 26 -59.14 83.83 -33.18
C HIS A 26 -59.02 83.37 -31.72
N GLY A 27 -60.12 83.43 -30.96
CA GLY A 27 -60.20 82.89 -29.60
C GLY A 27 -59.95 81.39 -29.57
N ALA A 28 -60.62 80.62 -30.44
CA ALA A 28 -60.44 79.18 -30.56
C ALA A 28 -59.00 78.80 -30.98
N LEU A 29 -58.40 79.56 -31.90
CA LEU A 29 -57.00 79.37 -32.29
C LEU A 29 -56.05 79.63 -31.13
N ASN A 30 -56.30 80.66 -30.32
CA ASN A 30 -55.44 80.99 -29.18
C ASN A 30 -55.58 79.95 -28.05
N GLU A 31 -56.78 79.43 -27.78
CA GLU A 31 -56.97 78.34 -26.82
C GLU A 31 -56.30 77.06 -27.32
N SER A 32 -56.47 76.70 -28.60
CA SER A 32 -55.78 75.55 -29.20
C SER A 32 -54.25 75.67 -29.14
N LYS A 33 -53.69 76.87 -29.34
CA LYS A 33 -52.25 77.13 -29.16
C LYS A 33 -51.80 76.96 -27.72
N LYS A 34 -52.64 77.36 -26.76
CA LYS A 34 -52.36 77.21 -25.34
C LYS A 34 -52.33 75.74 -24.93
N ASP A 35 -53.21 74.92 -25.51
CA ASP A 35 -53.23 73.45 -25.31
C ASP A 35 -52.10 72.71 -26.05
N LEU A 36 -51.65 73.23 -27.19
CA LEU A 36 -50.56 72.64 -27.96
C LEU A 36 -49.20 72.74 -27.26
N LYS A 37 -48.99 73.79 -26.45
CA LYS A 37 -47.74 74.02 -25.72
C LYS A 37 -47.41 72.87 -24.73
N PRO A 38 -48.29 72.53 -23.76
CA PRO A 38 -47.99 71.44 -22.81
C PRO A 38 -47.81 70.09 -23.51
N LEU A 39 -48.54 69.82 -24.60
CA LEU A 39 -48.35 68.59 -25.39
C LEU A 39 -46.97 68.56 -26.08
N THR A 40 -46.47 69.72 -26.52
CA THR A 40 -45.13 69.83 -27.09
C THR A 40 -44.05 69.60 -26.04
N ASP A 41 -44.21 70.22 -24.86
CA ASP A 41 -43.30 70.05 -23.73
C ASP A 41 -43.27 68.58 -23.23
N GLU A 42 -44.44 67.93 -23.16
CA GLU A 42 -44.56 66.51 -22.81
C GLU A 42 -43.89 65.61 -23.85
N ARG A 43 -44.11 65.87 -25.14
CA ARG A 43 -43.45 65.11 -26.23
C ARG A 43 -41.94 65.24 -26.17
N ASP A 44 -41.40 66.43 -25.89
CA ASP A 44 -39.95 66.64 -25.77
C ASP A 44 -39.38 65.96 -24.53
N LYS A 45 -40.13 65.96 -23.42
CA LYS A 45 -39.78 65.18 -22.23
C LYS A 45 -39.76 63.67 -22.52
N LEU A 46 -40.81 63.13 -23.13
CA LEU A 46 -40.89 61.71 -23.48
C LEU A 46 -39.78 61.29 -24.43
N LYS A 47 -39.39 62.16 -25.37
CA LYS A 47 -38.24 61.90 -26.25
C LYS A 47 -36.94 61.77 -25.46
N LYS A 48 -36.71 62.66 -24.49
CA LYS A 48 -35.53 62.59 -23.61
C LYS A 48 -35.54 61.34 -22.72
N ASP A 49 -36.70 60.97 -22.19
CA ASP A 49 -36.86 59.77 -21.38
C ASP A 49 -36.63 58.50 -22.22
N LEU A 50 -37.06 58.48 -23.49
CA LEU A 50 -36.79 57.39 -24.43
C LEU A 50 -35.29 57.23 -24.71
N GLU A 51 -34.58 58.33 -25.01
CA GLU A 51 -33.13 58.31 -25.23
C GLU A 51 -32.37 57.79 -23.99
N ALA A 52 -32.82 58.16 -22.78
CA ALA A 52 -32.24 57.65 -21.54
C ALA A 52 -32.46 56.14 -21.37
N VAL A 53 -33.69 55.66 -21.62
CA VAL A 53 -34.01 54.23 -21.54
C VAL A 53 -33.23 53.41 -22.57
N GLU A 54 -33.05 53.91 -23.79
CA GLU A 54 -32.24 53.25 -24.81
C GLU A 54 -30.77 53.12 -24.39
N SER A 55 -30.21 54.17 -23.78
CA SER A 55 -28.87 54.14 -23.19
C SER A 55 -28.76 53.11 -22.07
N ASP A 56 -29.74 53.07 -21.15
CA ASP A 56 -29.76 52.13 -20.04
C ASP A 56 -29.91 50.68 -20.53
N MET A 57 -30.72 50.43 -21.56
CA MET A 57 -30.84 49.09 -22.17
C MET A 57 -29.53 48.63 -22.81
N ALA A 58 -28.81 49.53 -23.49
CA ALA A 58 -27.51 49.21 -24.07
C ALA A 58 -26.49 48.85 -22.98
N GLU A 59 -26.47 49.60 -21.87
CA GLU A 59 -25.61 49.28 -20.73
C GLU A 59 -25.99 47.95 -20.08
N PHE A 60 -27.30 47.70 -19.89
CA PHE A 60 -27.79 46.45 -19.32
C PHE A 60 -27.40 45.25 -20.19
N SER A 61 -27.54 45.36 -21.52
CA SER A 61 -27.13 44.30 -22.45
C SER A 61 -25.65 43.98 -22.30
N ASN A 62 -24.78 45.00 -22.24
CA ASN A 62 -23.34 44.80 -22.06
C ASN A 62 -23.01 44.11 -20.72
N ARG A 63 -23.67 44.54 -19.63
CA ARG A 63 -23.50 43.92 -18.31
C ARG A 63 -23.98 42.47 -18.30
N PHE A 64 -25.07 42.18 -18.99
CA PHE A 64 -25.61 40.82 -19.12
C PHE A 64 -24.63 39.90 -19.87
N ASP A 65 -24.06 40.38 -20.98
CA ASP A 65 -23.05 39.62 -21.75
C ASP A 65 -21.80 39.33 -20.92
N LEU A 66 -21.32 40.33 -20.16
CA LEU A 66 -20.19 40.16 -19.26
C LEU A 66 -20.49 39.13 -18.15
N ALA A 67 -21.68 39.19 -17.54
CA ALA A 67 -22.10 38.23 -16.53
C ALA A 67 -22.18 36.80 -17.09
N ASN A 68 -22.69 36.64 -18.31
CA ASN A 68 -22.74 35.34 -18.98
C ASN A 68 -21.33 34.79 -19.29
N GLN A 69 -20.40 35.65 -19.72
CA GLN A 69 -19.00 35.25 -19.90
C GLN A 69 -18.35 34.83 -18.58
N ALA A 70 -18.55 35.60 -17.50
CA ALA A 70 -18.06 35.26 -16.17
C ALA A 70 -18.62 33.91 -15.70
N GLN A 71 -19.92 33.66 -15.89
CA GLN A 71 -20.55 32.38 -15.56
C GLN A 71 -19.95 31.21 -16.33
N LYS A 72 -19.63 31.38 -17.62
CA LYS A 72 -18.98 30.33 -18.42
C LYS A 72 -17.57 30.02 -17.91
N ILE A 73 -16.81 31.05 -17.55
CA ILE A 73 -15.45 30.89 -17.01
C ILE A 73 -15.50 30.17 -15.66
N THR A 74 -16.40 30.57 -14.76
CA THR A 74 -16.52 29.93 -13.44
C THR A 74 -17.01 28.49 -13.54
N ALA A 75 -17.98 28.20 -14.43
CA ALA A 75 -18.43 26.84 -14.69
C ALA A 75 -17.29 25.94 -15.21
N LYS A 76 -16.46 26.45 -16.12
CA LYS A 76 -15.29 25.72 -16.64
C LYS A 76 -14.26 25.47 -15.54
N ALA A 77 -13.91 26.49 -14.76
CA ALA A 77 -12.96 26.35 -13.65
C ALA A 77 -13.45 25.34 -12.60
N LEU A 78 -14.75 25.32 -12.31
CA LEU A 78 -15.35 24.34 -11.40
C LEU A 78 -15.25 22.91 -11.95
N ALA A 79 -15.52 22.72 -13.25
CA ALA A 79 -15.39 21.40 -13.88
C ALA A 79 -13.93 20.90 -13.86
N GLU A 80 -12.96 21.77 -14.14
CA GLU A 80 -11.54 21.45 -14.06
C GLU A 80 -11.11 21.09 -12.63
N ALA A 81 -11.55 21.86 -11.63
CA ALA A 81 -11.27 21.58 -10.22
C ALA A 81 -11.85 20.21 -9.78
N ASN A 82 -13.06 19.88 -10.20
CA ASN A 82 -13.68 18.59 -9.90
C ASN A 82 -12.90 17.43 -10.52
N ALA A 83 -12.46 17.56 -11.78
CA ALA A 83 -11.63 16.53 -12.43
C ALA A 83 -10.28 16.33 -11.71
N GLN A 84 -9.66 17.42 -11.25
CA GLN A 84 -8.43 17.33 -10.45
C GLN A 84 -8.69 16.64 -9.10
N MET A 85 -9.80 16.95 -8.44
CA MET A 85 -10.18 16.33 -7.17
C MET A 85 -10.39 14.82 -7.34
N GLU A 86 -11.10 14.39 -8.38
CA GLU A 86 -11.31 12.97 -8.68
C GLU A 86 -9.98 12.25 -8.93
N SER A 87 -9.06 12.88 -9.68
CA SER A 87 -7.71 12.34 -9.89
C SER A 87 -6.91 12.22 -8.59
N LEU A 88 -6.98 13.22 -7.71
CA LEU A 88 -6.32 13.19 -6.41
C LEU A 88 -6.91 12.12 -5.49
N THR A 89 -8.23 11.97 -5.47
CA THR A 89 -8.89 10.89 -4.74
C THR A 89 -8.41 9.52 -5.21
N GLY A 90 -8.33 9.28 -6.52
CA GLY A 90 -7.78 8.04 -7.06
C GLY A 90 -6.33 7.78 -6.64
N ARG A 91 -5.49 8.82 -6.61
CA ARG A 91 -4.10 8.72 -6.13
C ARG A 91 -4.02 8.41 -4.64
N ILE A 92 -4.90 8.98 -3.82
CA ILE A 92 -4.97 8.68 -2.38
C ILE A 92 -5.30 7.22 -2.16
N THR A 93 -6.31 6.68 -2.84
CA THR A 93 -6.66 5.26 -2.75
C THR A 93 -5.50 4.35 -3.12
N GLN A 94 -4.77 4.66 -4.20
CA GLN A 94 -3.57 3.90 -4.58
C GLN A 94 -2.47 3.94 -3.52
N LEU A 95 -2.27 5.10 -2.87
CA LEU A 95 -1.29 5.23 -1.78
C LEU A 95 -1.72 4.45 -0.53
N GLU A 96 -3.00 4.45 -0.19
CA GLU A 96 -3.55 3.66 0.91
C GLU A 96 -3.35 2.16 0.67
N GLU A 97 -3.60 1.66 -0.55
CA GLU A 97 -3.35 0.28 -0.94
C GLU A 97 -1.86 -0.08 -0.86
N ALA A 98 -0.98 0.78 -1.38
CA ALA A 98 0.46 0.58 -1.30
C ALA A 98 0.95 0.57 0.15
N ASN A 99 0.39 1.42 1.01
CA ASN A 99 0.73 1.43 2.42
C ASN A 99 0.24 0.17 3.14
N ALA A 100 -0.97 -0.31 2.84
CA ALA A 100 -1.47 -1.58 3.36
C ALA A 100 -0.59 -2.78 2.93
N GLN A 101 -0.09 -2.78 1.70
CA GLN A 101 0.89 -3.78 1.25
C GLN A 101 2.21 -3.68 2.01
N ARG A 102 2.70 -2.45 2.25
CA ARG A 102 3.91 -2.21 3.03
C ARG A 102 3.80 -2.76 4.45
N GLU A 103 2.69 -2.51 5.15
CA GLU A 103 2.46 -3.03 6.51
C GLU A 103 2.47 -4.56 6.52
N ARG A 104 1.80 -5.22 5.56
CA ARG A 104 1.85 -6.69 5.42
C ARG A 104 3.28 -7.22 5.21
N LEU A 105 4.09 -6.50 4.43
CA LEU A 105 5.49 -6.88 4.24
C LEU A 105 6.30 -6.74 5.53
N LEU A 106 6.04 -5.72 6.34
CA LEU A 106 6.69 -5.56 7.65
C LEU A 106 6.30 -6.69 8.60
N ASP A 107 5.02 -7.06 8.66
CA ASP A 107 4.55 -8.20 9.46
C ASP A 107 5.23 -9.51 9.04
N ASN A 108 5.35 -9.74 7.72
CA ASN A 108 6.05 -10.91 7.20
C ASN A 108 7.53 -10.93 7.56
N ILE A 109 8.22 -9.78 7.48
CA ILE A 109 9.63 -9.66 7.87
C ILE A 109 9.78 -10.01 9.35
N PHE A 110 8.94 -9.43 10.21
CA PHE A 110 8.97 -9.70 11.65
C PHE A 110 8.78 -11.20 11.95
N HIS A 111 7.81 -11.84 11.31
CA HIS A 111 7.58 -13.28 11.48
C HIS A 111 8.77 -14.12 10.98
N LEU A 112 9.37 -13.77 9.84
CA LEU A 112 10.54 -14.46 9.33
C LEU A 112 11.77 -14.31 10.24
N GLU A 113 11.94 -13.15 10.88
CA GLU A 113 13.00 -12.93 11.87
C GLU A 113 12.81 -13.81 13.11
N GLU A 114 11.58 -13.92 13.62
CA GLU A 114 11.25 -14.81 14.74
C GLU A 114 11.53 -16.29 14.39
N VAL A 115 11.09 -16.74 13.21
CA VAL A 115 11.37 -18.10 12.73
C VAL A 115 12.87 -18.34 12.57
N ALA A 116 13.60 -17.38 12.01
CA ALA A 116 15.04 -17.49 11.84
C ALA A 116 15.78 -17.61 13.20
N GLU A 117 15.33 -16.87 14.21
CA GLU A 117 15.93 -16.93 15.54
C GLU A 117 15.59 -18.25 16.26
N SER A 118 14.35 -18.74 16.12
CA SER A 118 13.95 -20.05 16.62
C SER A 118 14.81 -21.16 16.00
N LEU A 119 14.98 -21.16 14.67
CA LEU A 119 15.83 -22.13 13.98
C LEU A 119 17.30 -22.05 14.37
N ARG A 120 17.83 -20.86 14.66
CA ARG A 120 19.20 -20.71 15.20
C ARG A 120 19.34 -21.35 16.57
N SER A 121 18.35 -21.14 17.44
CA SER A 121 18.34 -21.74 18.79
C SER A 121 18.28 -23.26 18.73
N GLU A 122 17.45 -23.82 17.86
CA GLU A 122 17.33 -25.27 17.64
C GLU A 122 18.63 -25.87 17.08
N ASN A 123 19.24 -25.23 16.08
CA ASN A 123 20.53 -25.67 15.55
C ASN A 123 21.64 -25.66 16.60
N LEU A 124 21.62 -24.69 17.53
CA LEU A 124 22.59 -24.65 18.62
C LEU A 124 22.43 -25.85 19.56
N ILE A 125 21.18 -26.16 19.95
CA ILE A 125 20.86 -27.30 20.80
C ILE A 125 21.24 -28.62 20.12
N LEU A 126 20.89 -28.79 18.83
CA LEU A 126 21.25 -29.98 18.08
C LEU A 126 22.77 -30.14 18.00
N LYS A 127 23.50 -29.05 17.75
CA LYS A 127 24.96 -29.07 17.71
C LYS A 127 25.54 -29.51 19.05
N THR A 128 25.11 -28.93 20.18
CA THR A 128 25.61 -29.33 21.50
C THR A 128 25.30 -30.80 21.80
N ASN A 129 24.09 -31.26 21.51
CA ASN A 129 23.70 -32.65 21.72
C ASN A 129 24.54 -33.62 20.86
N THR A 130 24.83 -33.27 19.61
CA THR A 130 25.68 -34.10 18.75
C THR A 130 27.13 -34.13 19.23
N GLU A 131 27.68 -33.02 19.70
CA GLU A 131 29.03 -32.96 20.27
C GLU A 131 29.14 -33.83 21.53
N GLU A 132 28.13 -33.79 22.40
CA GLU A 132 28.05 -34.64 23.59
C GLU A 132 27.92 -36.12 23.23
N ALA A 133 27.01 -36.47 22.31
CA ALA A 133 26.83 -37.85 21.86
C ALA A 133 28.12 -38.44 21.25
N VAL A 134 28.82 -37.65 20.41
CA VAL A 134 30.11 -38.04 19.84
C VAL A 134 31.15 -38.24 20.94
N LYS A 135 31.22 -37.35 21.94
CA LYS A 135 32.15 -37.48 23.06
C LYS A 135 31.91 -38.74 23.88
N VAL A 136 30.65 -39.06 24.17
CA VAL A 136 30.26 -40.29 24.88
C VAL A 136 30.65 -41.52 24.06
N GLU A 137 30.38 -41.54 22.76
CA GLU A 137 30.71 -42.69 21.91
C GLU A 137 32.21 -42.88 21.76
N VAL A 138 33.00 -41.81 21.63
CA VAL A 138 34.46 -41.87 21.62
C VAL A 138 35.01 -42.43 22.93
N GLU A 139 34.45 -42.03 24.09
CA GLU A 139 34.89 -42.55 25.39
C GLU A 139 34.48 -44.02 25.59
N ASN A 140 33.29 -44.40 25.14
CA ASN A 140 32.83 -45.79 25.11
C ASN A 140 33.74 -46.65 24.23
N PHE A 141 34.04 -46.19 23.01
CA PHE A 141 34.97 -46.86 22.11
C PHE A 141 36.35 -47.00 22.74
N ARG A 142 36.90 -45.92 23.34
CA ARG A 142 38.18 -45.94 24.05
C ARG A 142 38.19 -46.97 25.18
N SER A 143 37.10 -47.04 25.95
CA SER A 143 36.96 -47.97 27.07
C SER A 143 36.90 -49.42 26.59
N ARG A 144 36.10 -49.71 25.56
CA ARG A 144 36.06 -51.03 24.90
C ARG A 144 37.42 -51.40 24.33
N PHE A 145 38.07 -50.49 23.61
CA PHE A 145 39.39 -50.73 23.03
C PHE A 145 40.44 -51.07 24.10
N LYS A 146 40.46 -50.35 25.22
CA LYS A 146 41.34 -50.67 26.36
C LYS A 146 41.05 -52.04 26.99
N PHE A 147 39.77 -52.44 27.07
CA PHE A 147 39.36 -53.70 27.65
C PHE A 147 39.69 -54.89 26.74
N THR A 148 39.36 -54.79 25.45
CA THR A 148 39.55 -55.88 24.48
C THR A 148 41.00 -56.06 24.07
N LEU A 149 41.76 -54.97 23.97
CA LEU A 149 43.20 -55.01 23.70
C LEU A 149 43.96 -54.79 25.00
N ASN A 150 43.93 -55.80 25.88
CA ASN A 150 44.93 -55.87 26.94
C ASN A 150 46.31 -55.85 26.27
N TYR A 151 47.25 -55.03 26.77
CA TYR A 151 48.58 -54.84 26.16
C TYR A 151 49.29 -56.18 25.91
N LYS A 152 48.98 -57.19 26.74
CA LYS A 152 49.42 -58.58 26.59
C LYS A 152 48.88 -59.27 25.31
N ASN A 153 47.62 -59.05 24.95
CA ASN A 153 47.00 -59.64 23.76
C ASN A 153 47.52 -58.97 22.48
N LEU A 154 47.75 -57.65 22.50
CA LEU A 154 48.38 -56.92 21.41
C LEU A 154 49.83 -57.38 21.17
N GLN A 155 50.59 -57.54 22.25
CA GLN A 155 51.96 -58.03 22.19
C GLN A 155 52.00 -59.48 21.71
N ALA A 156 51.10 -60.35 22.19
CA ALA A 156 50.97 -61.72 21.72
C ALA A 156 50.60 -61.77 20.23
N PHE A 157 49.66 -60.94 19.77
CA PHE A 157 49.27 -60.85 18.37
C PHE A 157 50.43 -60.43 17.46
N PHE A 158 51.18 -59.39 17.82
CA PHE A 158 52.33 -58.94 17.01
C PHE A 158 53.51 -59.93 17.05
N VAL A 159 53.73 -60.61 18.18
CA VAL A 159 54.73 -61.68 18.29
C VAL A 159 54.34 -62.87 17.43
N TYR A 160 53.08 -63.31 17.49
CA TYR A 160 52.55 -64.39 16.65
C TYR A 160 52.66 -64.05 15.15
N PHE A 161 52.18 -62.86 14.76
CA PHE A 161 52.24 -62.42 13.36
C PHE A 161 53.68 -62.26 12.85
N GLY A 162 54.57 -61.70 13.68
CA GLY A 162 55.99 -61.60 13.37
C GLY A 162 56.67 -62.96 13.22
N ALA A 163 56.36 -63.91 14.10
CA ALA A 163 56.87 -65.28 14.02
C ALA A 163 56.40 -65.99 12.75
N GLN A 164 55.12 -65.84 12.36
CA GLN A 164 54.56 -66.39 11.12
C GLN A 164 55.25 -65.84 9.86
N GLN A 165 55.52 -64.53 9.81
CA GLN A 165 56.23 -63.92 8.69
C GLN A 165 57.67 -64.44 8.56
N VAL A 166 58.36 -64.61 9.69
CA VAL A 166 59.71 -65.21 9.71
C VAL A 166 59.65 -66.67 9.26
N LEU A 167 58.70 -67.45 9.76
CA LEU A 167 58.53 -68.85 9.40
C LEU A 167 58.24 -69.04 7.91
N ALA A 168 57.37 -68.20 7.34
CA ALA A 168 57.08 -68.19 5.91
C ALA A 168 58.32 -67.91 5.06
N LYS A 169 59.14 -66.93 5.49
CA LYS A 169 60.40 -66.58 4.82
C LYS A 169 61.45 -67.70 4.90
N VAL A 170 61.51 -68.41 6.03
CA VAL A 170 62.42 -69.56 6.20
C VAL A 170 61.97 -70.73 5.33
N LYS A 171 60.66 -71.01 5.21
CA LYS A 171 60.11 -72.03 4.29
C LYS A 171 60.41 -71.69 2.83
N GLU A 172 60.37 -70.41 2.45
CA GLU A 172 60.72 -69.94 1.10
C GLU A 172 62.20 -70.18 0.78
N LEU A 173 63.10 -69.88 1.71
CA LEU A 173 64.55 -70.03 1.51
C LEU A 173 65.04 -71.47 1.67
N HIS A 174 64.35 -72.28 2.46
CA HIS A 174 64.74 -73.65 2.80
C HIS A 174 63.54 -74.62 2.76
N PRO A 175 63.06 -75.00 1.57
CA PRO A 175 61.81 -75.76 1.40
C PRO A 175 61.84 -77.19 1.95
N ASN A 176 63.03 -77.76 2.19
CA ASN A 176 63.21 -79.12 2.72
C ASN A 176 63.42 -79.15 4.25
N LEU A 177 63.35 -78.00 4.93
CA LEU A 177 63.49 -77.93 6.38
C LEU A 177 62.17 -78.32 7.04
N GLU A 178 62.14 -79.43 7.77
CA GLU A 178 60.97 -79.83 8.58
C GLU A 178 60.83 -78.91 9.80
N LEU A 179 59.96 -77.90 9.68
CA LEU A 179 59.70 -76.89 10.72
C LEU A 179 58.51 -77.24 11.63
N SER A 180 57.98 -78.46 11.53
CA SER A 180 56.78 -78.92 12.23
C SER A 180 56.87 -78.81 13.75
N ALA A 181 58.07 -78.84 14.33
CA ALA A 181 58.28 -78.67 15.77
C ALA A 181 58.21 -77.20 16.26
N ILE A 182 58.40 -76.21 15.37
CA ILE A 182 58.41 -74.78 15.73
C ILE A 182 57.02 -74.16 15.56
N GLU A 183 56.19 -74.75 14.68
CA GLU A 183 54.81 -74.31 14.41
C GLU A 183 53.86 -74.55 15.60
N THR A 184 54.21 -75.48 16.51
CA THR A 184 53.40 -75.85 17.69
C THR A 184 53.72 -75.08 18.98
N ASP A 185 54.86 -74.37 19.03
CA ASP A 185 55.34 -73.69 20.26
C ASP A 185 54.85 -72.23 20.38
N TYR A 186 54.18 -71.70 19.35
CA TYR A 186 53.57 -70.37 19.41
C TYR A 186 52.06 -70.48 19.60
N PRO A 187 51.53 -70.20 20.80
CA PRO A 187 50.10 -70.29 21.06
C PRO A 187 49.35 -69.31 20.15
N SER A 188 48.24 -69.80 19.58
CA SER A 188 47.33 -68.98 18.79
C SER A 188 46.79 -67.83 19.67
N PRO A 189 46.53 -66.63 19.12
CA PRO A 189 45.91 -65.54 19.88
C PRO A 189 44.57 -65.92 20.53
N GLU A 190 43.92 -67.00 20.07
CA GLU A 190 42.66 -67.55 20.62
C GLU A 190 42.86 -68.44 21.87
N GLU A 191 44.09 -68.85 22.20
CA GLU A 191 44.39 -69.75 23.33
C GLU A 191 44.89 -69.04 24.60
N VAL A 192 44.90 -67.70 24.62
CA VAL A 192 45.13 -66.95 25.85
C VAL A 192 43.86 -67.04 26.69
N GLU A 193 43.89 -67.87 27.74
CA GLU A 193 42.78 -68.07 28.68
C GLU A 193 42.04 -66.77 29.02
N ASP A 194 40.75 -66.78 28.70
CA ASP A 194 39.73 -65.90 29.23
C ASP A 194 39.76 -65.99 30.76
N GLY A 195 40.40 -64.99 31.39
CA GLY A 195 40.24 -64.74 32.80
C GLY A 195 38.80 -64.30 33.03
N THR A 196 37.93 -65.27 33.27
CA THR A 196 36.55 -65.07 33.71
C THR A 196 36.53 -64.21 34.98
N ASP A 197 36.28 -62.91 34.82
CA ASP A 197 35.68 -62.08 35.87
C ASP A 197 34.24 -61.77 35.44
N GLN A 198 33.40 -62.73 35.81
CA GLN A 198 31.95 -62.67 35.82
C GLN A 198 31.51 -61.46 36.68
N PRO A 199 30.75 -60.48 36.15
CA PRO A 199 30.12 -59.49 37.01
C PRO A 199 29.05 -60.21 37.85
N PRO A 200 28.92 -59.90 39.16
CA PRO A 200 27.90 -60.52 39.99
C PRO A 200 26.51 -60.12 39.51
N ALA A 201 25.62 -61.10 39.46
CA ALA A 201 24.18 -60.91 39.34
C ALA A 201 23.58 -60.61 40.72
N ASP A 202 22.50 -59.82 40.68
CA ASP A 202 21.61 -59.35 41.76
C ASP A 202 22.21 -58.25 42.65
N GLU A 203 21.57 -57.08 42.82
CA GLU A 203 20.26 -56.92 43.46
C GLU A 203 19.29 -55.96 42.74
N ALA A 204 18.01 -56.32 42.83
CA ALA A 204 16.87 -55.48 42.52
C ALA A 204 16.51 -54.60 43.72
N GLU A 205 16.42 -53.28 43.53
CA GLU A 205 15.51 -52.35 44.22
C GLU A 205 15.06 -51.34 43.16
N ASP A 206 13.84 -51.43 42.66
CA ASP A 206 12.66 -50.75 43.21
C ASP A 206 12.84 -49.23 43.33
N SER A 207 12.34 -48.50 42.34
CA SER A 207 11.59 -47.26 42.56
C SER A 207 10.97 -46.85 41.22
N ALA A 208 9.70 -47.22 41.07
CA ALA A 208 8.79 -46.48 40.22
C ALA A 208 8.70 -45.04 40.73
N ASP A 209 8.89 -44.06 39.84
CA ASP A 209 8.27 -42.76 40.06
C ASP A 209 7.64 -42.25 38.76
N GLN A 210 6.36 -41.92 38.89
CA GLN A 210 5.47 -41.52 37.82
C GLN A 210 5.75 -40.06 37.41
N PRO A 211 5.38 -39.66 36.18
CA PRO A 211 5.36 -38.26 35.80
C PRO A 211 4.17 -37.54 36.47
N PRO A 212 4.31 -36.26 36.90
CA PRO A 212 3.13 -35.48 37.21
C PRO A 212 2.45 -35.07 35.90
N THR A 213 1.25 -35.58 35.71
CA THR A 213 0.19 -34.97 34.91
C THR A 213 -0.13 -33.57 35.44
N GLU A 214 -0.03 -32.56 34.58
CA GLU A 214 -0.95 -31.42 34.65
C GLU A 214 -1.45 -31.08 33.25
N GLY A 215 -2.69 -31.47 33.01
CA GLY A 215 -3.58 -30.89 32.03
C GLY A 215 -4.90 -30.58 32.72
N ALA A 216 -5.16 -29.29 32.97
CA ALA A 216 -6.46 -28.63 33.01
C ALA A 216 -6.22 -27.12 33.07
#